data_AF-A0A7U5MPF5-F1
#
_entry.id   AF-A0A7U5MPF5-F1
#
_cell.length_a   1.000
_cell.length_b   1.000
_cell.length_c   1.000
_cell.angle_alpha   90.00
_cell.angle_beta   90.00
_cell.angle_gamma   90.00
#
_symmetry.space_group_name_H-M   'P 1'
#
loop_
_entity.id
_entity.type
_entity.pdbx_description
1 polymer ?
#
loop_
_entity_poly.entity_id
_entity_poly.type
_entity_poly.pdbx_seq_one_letter_code
_entity_poly.pdbx_strand_id
1 'polypeptide(L)' 'MSTQVHAADGVVTMSDSEYDDMFDRIARKNMGISGREFLRRWDAGEFEGVDWDSVEGLRAVAMALPLAR' A
#
# COMPACT_ATOMS: atom_id res chain seq x y z
N MET A 1 -13.54 16.64 -19.15
CA MET A 1 -12.18 16.06 -19.24
C MET A 1 -12.32 14.58 -18.95
N SER A 2 -12.23 13.75 -19.98
CA SER A 2 -12.41 12.30 -19.86
C SER A 2 -11.04 11.67 -20.05
N THR A 3 -10.46 11.14 -18.98
CA THR A 3 -9.19 10.42 -19.06
C THR A 3 -9.46 9.05 -19.67
N GLN A 4 -9.06 8.89 -20.93
CA GLN A 4 -9.14 7.64 -21.66
C GLN A 4 -7.91 6.79 -21.31
N VAL A 5 -8.13 5.72 -20.56
CA VAL A 5 -7.10 4.72 -20.28
C VAL A 5 -6.83 3.91 -21.55
N HIS A 6 -5.73 4.21 -22.25
CA HIS A 6 -5.24 3.37 -23.34
C HIS A 6 -4.41 2.23 -22.74
N ALA A 7 -5.04 1.07 -22.58
CA ALA A 7 -4.36 -0.17 -22.25
C ALA A 7 -3.51 -0.62 -23.45
N ALA A 8 -2.28 -0.12 -23.53
CA ALA A 8 -1.22 -0.73 -24.31
C ALA A 8 -0.48 -1.70 -23.37
N ASP A 9 -0.69 -2.99 -23.57
CA ASP A 9 0.04 -4.08 -22.89
C ASP A 9 -0.19 -4.21 -21.37
N GLY A 10 -1.46 -4.26 -20.92
CA GLY A 10 -1.87 -4.84 -19.62
C GLY A 10 -1.31 -4.23 -18.32
N VAL A 11 -0.41 -3.26 -18.40
CA VAL A 11 0.19 -2.58 -17.24
C VAL A 11 -0.53 -1.25 -17.07
N VAL A 12 -1.39 -1.18 -16.05
CA VAL A 12 -1.98 0.08 -15.62
C VAL A 12 -0.90 0.83 -14.85
N THR A 13 -0.33 1.87 -15.44
CA THR A 13 0.53 2.82 -14.74
C THR A 13 -0.34 3.76 -13.93
N MET A 14 -0.31 3.65 -12.60
CA MET A 14 -0.96 4.62 -11.72
C MET A 14 0.00 5.78 -11.44
N SER A 15 -0.53 6.98 -11.23
CA SER A 15 0.28 8.09 -10.72
C SER A 15 0.61 7.87 -9.25
N ASP A 16 1.65 8.54 -8.73
CA ASP A 16 2.04 8.47 -7.31
C ASP A 16 0.85 8.74 -6.38
N SER A 17 0.02 9.73 -6.72
CA SER A 17 -1.19 10.06 -5.95
C SER A 17 -2.23 8.94 -5.96
N GLU A 18 -2.43 8.26 -7.09
CA GLU A 18 -3.36 7.14 -7.17
C GLU A 18 -2.84 5.91 -6.41
N TYR A 19 -1.53 5.69 -6.41
CA TYR A 19 -0.87 4.68 -5.59
C TYR A 19 -1.03 4.97 -4.10
N ASP A 20 -0.81 6.21 -3.66
CA ASP A 20 -1.02 6.62 -2.27
C ASP A 20 -2.46 6.37 -1.81
N ASP A 21 -3.46 6.75 -2.61
CA ASP A 21 -4.88 6.52 -2.32
C ASP A 21 -5.25 5.02 -2.33
N MET A 22 -4.58 4.21 -3.17
CA MET A 22 -4.76 2.76 -3.18
C MET A 22 -4.14 2.13 -1.94
N PHE A 23 -2.90 2.50 -1.62
CA PHE A 23 -2.16 2.00 -0.46
C PHE A 23 -2.87 2.36 0.84
N ASP A 24 -3.37 3.59 0.96
CA ASP A 24 -4.16 4.03 2.11
C ASP A 24 -5.45 3.22 2.28
N ARG A 25 -6.13 2.86 1.19
CA ARG A 25 -7.29 1.96 1.23
C ARG A 25 -6.91 0.54 1.66
N ILE A 26 -5.79 0.01 1.20
CA ILE A 26 -5.29 -1.32 1.59
C ILE A 26 -4.95 -1.34 3.08
N ALA A 27 -4.22 -0.34 3.58
CA ALA A 27 -3.87 -0.21 4.99
C ALA A 27 -5.12 -0.09 5.88
N ARG A 28 -6.10 0.73 5.50
CA ARG A 28 -7.35 0.87 6.27
C ARG A 28 -8.15 -0.42 6.27
N LYS A 29 -8.23 -1.11 5.14
CA LYS A 29 -9.02 -2.35 5.01
C LYS A 29 -8.42 -3.50 5.82
N ASN A 30 -7.09 -3.62 5.84
CA ASN A 30 -6.42 -4.78 6.44
C ASN A 30 -5.98 -4.54 7.89
N MET A 31 -5.65 -3.30 8.27
CA MET A 31 -5.09 -2.98 9.58
C MET A 31 -5.84 -1.85 10.31
N GLY A 32 -6.86 -1.25 9.68
CA GLY A 32 -7.64 -0.16 10.29
C GLY A 32 -6.88 1.17 10.43
N ILE A 33 -5.65 1.27 9.92
CA ILE A 33 -4.81 2.48 9.97
C ILE A 33 -4.64 3.09 8.58
N SER A 34 -4.31 4.38 8.51
CA SER A 34 -3.97 5.01 7.24
C SER A 34 -2.65 4.47 6.69
N GLY A 35 -2.47 4.56 5.37
CA GLY A 35 -1.23 4.14 4.70
C GLY A 35 -0.02 4.92 5.22
N ARG A 36 -0.20 6.24 5.45
CA ARG A 36 0.82 7.09 6.09
C ARG A 36 1.18 6.65 7.50
N GLU A 37 0.20 6.21 8.29
CA GLU A 37 0.47 5.69 9.63
C GLU A 37 1.22 4.37 9.58
N PHE A 38 0.83 3.47 8.67
CA PHE A 38 1.57 2.23 8.42
C PHE A 38 3.03 2.51 8.07
N LEU A 39 3.29 3.42 7.13
CA LEU A 39 4.64 3.80 6.72
C LEU A 39 5.45 4.36 7.89
N ARG A 40 4.86 5.22 8.73
CA ARG A 40 5.55 5.72 9.93
C ARG A 40 5.99 4.61 10.88
N ARG A 41 5.14 3.61 11.12
CA ARG A 41 5.45 2.47 12.00
C ARG A 41 6.47 1.53 11.35
N TRP A 42 6.35 1.34 10.04
CA TRP A 42 7.30 0.59 9.23
C TRP A 42 8.70 1.21 9.29
N ASP A 43 8.82 2.52 9.03
CA ASP A 43 10.08 3.26 9.08
C ASP A 43 10.66 3.35 10.50
N ALA A 44 9.80 3.30 11.52
CA ALA A 44 10.23 3.21 12.92
C ALA A 44 10.73 1.81 13.33
N GLY A 45 10.62 0.82 12.44
CA GLY A 45 11.01 -0.56 12.70
C GLY A 45 10.04 -1.33 13.60
N GLU A 46 8.80 -0.85 13.76
CA GLU A 46 7.80 -1.45 14.69
C GLU A 46 7.42 -2.89 14.31
N PHE A 47 7.66 -3.27 13.05
CA PHE A 47 7.40 -4.61 12.51
C PHE A 47 8.69 -5.44 12.28
N GLU A 48 9.85 -4.94 12.68
CA GLU A 48 11.11 -5.68 12.56
C GLU A 48 11.14 -6.88 13.52
N GLY A 49 11.44 -8.07 13.01
CA GLY A 49 11.48 -9.30 13.80
C GLY A 49 10.09 -9.83 14.21
N VAL A 50 9.01 -9.14 13.83
CA VAL A 50 7.64 -9.61 14.00
C VAL A 50 7.29 -10.56 12.87
N ASP A 51 6.64 -11.68 13.20
CA ASP A 51 6.05 -12.54 12.19
C ASP A 51 4.84 -11.85 11.53
N TRP A 52 4.91 -11.66 10.22
CA TRP A 52 3.89 -10.94 9.45
C TRP A 52 2.55 -11.67 9.38
N ASP A 53 2.51 -12.99 9.63
CA ASP A 53 1.25 -13.72 9.79
C ASP A 53 0.65 -13.59 11.19
N SER A 54 1.48 -13.23 12.18
CA SER A 54 1.04 -13.01 13.56
C SER A 54 0.32 -11.66 13.74
N VAL A 55 0.48 -10.72 12.81
CA VAL A 55 -0.24 -9.45 12.79
C VAL A 55 -1.24 -9.46 11.64
N GLU A 56 -2.53 -9.39 11.99
CA GLU A 56 -3.61 -9.38 11.01
C GLU A 56 -3.42 -8.25 9.99
N GLY A 57 -3.40 -8.61 8.70
CA GLY A 57 -3.29 -7.65 7.61
C GLY A 57 -1.88 -7.13 7.32
N LEU A 58 -0.90 -7.32 8.20
CA LEU A 58 0.47 -6.80 8.03
C LEU A 58 1.13 -7.32 6.76
N ARG A 59 1.07 -8.63 6.51
CA ARG A 59 1.60 -9.25 5.29
C ARG A 59 1.01 -8.62 4.02
N ALA A 60 -0.30 -8.38 4.00
CA ALA A 60 -0.99 -7.83 2.83
C ALA A 60 -0.58 -6.37 2.55
N VAL A 61 -0.44 -5.55 3.60
CA VAL A 61 -0.01 -4.15 3.44
C VAL A 61 1.48 -4.07 3.11
N ALA A 62 2.32 -4.91 3.73
CA ALA A 62 3.76 -4.97 3.43
C ALA A 62 4.06 -5.38 1.99
N MET A 63 3.27 -6.30 1.41
CA MET A 63 3.39 -6.67 -0.01
C MET A 63 3.07 -5.51 -0.97
N ALA A 64 2.34 -4.49 -0.52
CA ALA A 64 2.01 -3.30 -1.32
C ALA A 64 3.06 -2.18 -1.20
N LEU A 65 4.05 -2.30 -0.28
CA LEU A 65 5.13 -1.31 -0.11
C LEU A 65 5.98 -1.05 -1.36
N PRO A 66 6.35 -2.05 -2.18
CA PRO A 66 7.15 -1.81 -3.38
C PRO A 66 6.47 -0.92 -4.43
N LEU A 67 5.15 -0.71 -4.29
CA LEU A 67 4.34 0.14 -5.16
C LEU A 67 4.14 1.55 -4.60
N ALA A 68 4.52 1.79 -3.34
CA ALA A 68 4.40 3.08 -2.68
C ALA A 68 5.72 3.90 -2.74
N ARG A 69 6.74 3.42 -3.48
CA ARG A 69 8.05 4.06 -3.68
C ARG A 69 8.49 3.98 -5.14
#